data_AF-A0A819L0W4-F1
#
_entry.id   AF-A0A819L0W4-F1
#
_cell.length_a   1.000
_cell.length_b   1.000
_cell.length_c   1.000
_cell.angle_alpha   90.00
_cell.angle_beta   90.00
_cell.angle_gamma   90.00
#
_symmetry.space_group_name_H-M   'P 1'
#
loop_
_entity.id
_entity.type
_entity.pdbx_description
1 polymer ?
#
loop_
_entity_poly.entity_id
_entity_poly.type
_entity_poly.pdbx_seq_one_letter_code
_entity_poly.pdbx_strand_id
1 'polypeptide(L)'
;LHQLDWIDEKTRAVFIQLTLYNPSVQLLTAVTLLAEFLPTGGIYTTAHFEPINFYTFQSILQLVCTILYIFFIIYFMIIEIRLLFELGLKYFHQFWSIIQLGIISCSLGSIGVYFWRFQETNRISQLFEQTNGYIYINLQLAVYVNDILTFLLGYCCFFSTIKFIQLFRFNQRISLFAETLKYCAKELISFSLMFAIVFISFLSLFYLLFVSKLSSCSSLLQTAQMLFEMTLMKFNASQISGADAFLGPFCFTLFMLLVVFVCLSMFLSIISNGFHHAKENQKEDQIMLSFMLKKFLRWTGLKKLNQTEIQEERDCRMRSQYVDSIDIFSNRIDQLLEAFDKIYVDQQVELLRLEKAGV
;
A
#
# COMPACT_ATOMS: atom_id res chain seq x y z
N LEU A 1 -4.27 -28.90 -44.74
CA LEU A 1 -4.46 -27.55 -44.18
C LEU A 1 -3.90 -26.48 -45.11
N HIS A 2 -2.61 -26.48 -45.44
CA HIS A 2 -2.04 -25.50 -46.36
C HIS A 2 -2.63 -25.57 -47.78
N GLN A 3 -2.90 -26.77 -48.31
CA GLN A 3 -3.57 -26.92 -49.62
C GLN A 3 -5.05 -26.49 -49.63
N LEU A 4 -5.65 -26.27 -48.46
CA LEU A 4 -7.05 -25.91 -48.29
C LEU A 4 -7.24 -24.44 -47.90
N ASP A 5 -6.17 -23.64 -47.88
CA ASP A 5 -6.16 -22.25 -47.38
C ASP A 5 -6.94 -22.09 -46.06
N TRP A 6 -6.69 -23.02 -45.12
CA TRP A 6 -7.43 -23.08 -43.86
C TRP A 6 -7.24 -21.84 -42.99
N ILE A 7 -6.10 -21.16 -43.12
CA ILE A 7 -5.85 -19.85 -42.51
C ILE A 7 -6.03 -18.82 -43.62
N ASP A 8 -7.11 -18.05 -43.52
CA ASP A 8 -7.51 -17.03 -44.47
C ASP A 8 -7.51 -15.62 -43.83
N GLU A 9 -7.81 -14.59 -44.62
CA GLU A 9 -7.90 -13.20 -44.14
C GLU A 9 -9.00 -12.98 -43.09
N LYS A 10 -9.97 -13.90 -42.98
CA LYS A 10 -11.06 -13.86 -42.00
C LYS A 10 -10.69 -14.55 -40.69
N THR A 11 -9.61 -15.32 -40.67
CA THR A 11 -9.11 -15.98 -39.46
C THR A 11 -8.68 -14.92 -38.46
N ARG A 12 -9.19 -15.01 -37.23
CA ARG A 12 -8.91 -14.02 -36.16
C ARG A 12 -7.99 -14.55 -35.08
N ALA A 13 -8.11 -15.82 -34.73
CA ALA A 13 -7.24 -16.45 -33.76
C ALA A 13 -7.05 -17.93 -34.10
N VAL A 14 -5.83 -18.41 -33.95
CA VAL A 14 -5.49 -19.83 -34.02
C VAL A 14 -4.94 -20.26 -32.67
N PHE A 15 -5.56 -21.29 -32.09
CA PHE A 15 -5.15 -21.88 -30.81
C PHE A 15 -4.47 -23.22 -31.09
N ILE A 16 -3.28 -23.41 -30.55
CA ILE A 16 -2.59 -24.70 -30.52
C ILE A 16 -2.44 -25.09 -29.05
N GLN A 17 -3.19 -26.12 -28.65
CA GLN A 17 -3.21 -26.63 -27.29
C GLN A 17 -2.53 -27.99 -27.25
N LEU A 18 -1.56 -28.14 -26.34
CA LEU A 18 -0.83 -29.39 -26.15
C LEU A 18 -0.55 -29.61 -24.67
N THR A 19 -0.40 -30.87 -24.32
CA THR A 19 -0.17 -31.31 -22.94
C THR A 19 1.16 -32.03 -22.88
N LEU A 20 2.06 -31.57 -22.03
CA LEU A 20 3.38 -32.17 -21.82
C LEU A 20 3.43 -32.81 -20.45
N TYR A 21 3.95 -34.04 -20.35
CA TYR A 21 4.18 -34.70 -19.06
C TYR A 21 5.68 -34.86 -18.81
N ASN A 22 6.14 -34.36 -17.66
CA ASN A 22 7.51 -34.57 -17.20
C ASN A 22 7.54 -35.65 -16.10
N PRO A 23 8.04 -36.87 -16.40
CA PRO A 23 8.03 -37.97 -15.45
C PRO A 23 8.99 -37.77 -14.27
N SER A 24 10.07 -37.00 -14.42
CA SER A 24 11.07 -36.82 -13.36
C SER A 24 10.54 -35.99 -12.20
N VAL A 25 9.71 -34.98 -12.48
CA VAL A 25 9.07 -34.13 -11.47
C VAL A 25 7.59 -34.47 -11.27
N GLN A 26 7.08 -35.46 -12.00
CA GLN A 26 5.68 -35.91 -11.97
C GLN A 26 4.69 -34.75 -12.19
N LEU A 27 5.04 -33.85 -13.12
CA LEU A 27 4.31 -32.62 -13.35
C LEU A 27 3.82 -32.59 -14.79
N LEU A 28 2.57 -32.19 -14.96
CA LEU A 28 1.93 -32.10 -16.25
C LEU A 28 1.71 -30.64 -16.61
N THR A 29 2.14 -30.22 -17.78
CA THR A 29 2.12 -28.82 -18.23
C THR A 29 1.14 -28.68 -19.37
N ALA A 30 0.11 -27.86 -19.17
CA ALA A 30 -0.77 -27.42 -20.23
C ALA A 30 -0.08 -26.27 -20.98
N VAL A 31 -0.01 -26.37 -22.30
CA VAL A 31 0.59 -25.35 -23.16
C VAL A 31 -0.47 -24.87 -24.13
N THR A 32 -0.73 -23.57 -24.11
CA THR A 32 -1.62 -22.89 -25.06
C THR A 32 -0.82 -21.86 -25.82
N LEU A 33 -0.66 -22.08 -27.12
CA LEU A 33 -0.10 -21.10 -28.05
C LEU A 33 -1.25 -20.44 -28.79
N LEU A 34 -1.31 -19.11 -28.74
CA LEU A 34 -2.33 -18.31 -29.39
C LEU A 34 -1.65 -17.41 -30.42
N ALA A 35 -2.16 -17.45 -31.64
CA ALA A 35 -1.80 -16.53 -32.70
C ALA A 35 -3.03 -15.70 -33.09
N GLU A 36 -3.02 -14.42 -32.73
CA GLU A 36 -4.06 -13.44 -33.04
C GLU A 36 -3.72 -12.70 -34.33
N PHE A 37 -4.66 -12.68 -35.27
CA PHE A 37 -4.55 -12.02 -36.56
C PHE A 37 -5.30 -10.69 -36.51
N LEU A 38 -4.55 -9.60 -36.48
CA LEU A 38 -5.11 -8.25 -36.41
C LEU A 38 -5.78 -7.90 -37.75
N PRO A 39 -6.86 -7.10 -37.73
CA PRO A 39 -7.49 -6.58 -38.96
C PRO A 39 -6.54 -5.77 -39.86
N THR A 40 -5.44 -5.26 -39.30
CA THR A 40 -4.39 -4.53 -40.02
C THR A 40 -3.37 -5.45 -40.72
N GLY A 41 -3.52 -6.77 -40.62
CA GLY A 41 -2.65 -7.77 -41.24
C GLY A 41 -1.46 -8.22 -40.38
N GLY A 42 -1.30 -7.67 -39.17
CA GLY A 42 -0.29 -8.11 -38.21
C GLY A 42 -0.67 -9.39 -37.49
N ILE A 43 0.32 -10.14 -36.99
CA ILE A 43 0.11 -11.34 -36.16
C ILE A 43 0.72 -11.10 -34.78
N TYR A 44 -0.07 -11.27 -33.73
CA TYR A 44 0.38 -11.20 -32.34
C TYR A 44 0.34 -12.60 -31.72
N THR A 45 1.49 -13.06 -31.21
CA THR A 45 1.60 -14.42 -30.66
C THR A 45 1.79 -14.38 -29.15
N THR A 46 0.96 -15.12 -28.41
CA THR A 46 1.13 -15.33 -26.97
C THR A 46 1.29 -16.82 -26.67
N ALA A 47 2.10 -17.11 -25.65
CA ALA A 47 2.35 -18.47 -25.20
C ALA A 47 2.10 -18.55 -23.69
N HIS A 48 1.21 -19.45 -23.29
CA HIS A 48 0.87 -19.71 -21.90
C HIS A 48 1.32 -21.13 -21.52
N PHE A 49 2.09 -21.22 -20.44
CA PHE A 49 2.63 -22.47 -19.92
C PHE A 49 2.18 -22.63 -18.47
N GLU A 50 1.31 -23.60 -18.22
CA GLU A 50 0.67 -23.77 -16.92
C GLU A 50 1.00 -25.15 -16.35
N PRO A 51 1.90 -25.21 -15.35
CA PRO A 51 2.25 -26.45 -14.69
C PRO A 51 1.16 -26.86 -13.69
N ILE A 52 0.64 -28.07 -13.84
CA ILE A 52 -0.37 -28.70 -13.00
C ILE A 52 0.24 -29.93 -12.32
N ASN A 53 0.15 -29.98 -10.99
CA ASN A 53 0.46 -31.18 -10.23
C ASN A 53 -0.83 -31.95 -9.96
N PHE A 54 -0.96 -33.19 -10.43
CA PHE A 54 -2.12 -34.03 -10.10
C PHE A 54 -1.94 -34.79 -8.78
N TYR A 55 -0.71 -34.98 -8.33
CA TYR A 55 -0.43 -35.71 -7.10
C TYR A 55 -0.74 -34.81 -5.90
N THR A 56 -1.85 -35.15 -5.24
CA THR A 56 -2.45 -34.36 -4.15
C THR A 56 -1.53 -34.32 -2.91
N PHE A 57 -0.86 -35.43 -2.59
CA PHE A 57 0.10 -35.50 -1.48
C PHE A 57 1.34 -36.27 -1.94
N GLN A 58 2.45 -35.55 -2.16
CA GLN A 58 3.72 -36.20 -2.54
C GLN A 58 4.48 -36.73 -1.31
N SER A 59 4.20 -36.19 -0.12
CA SER A 59 4.85 -36.58 1.13
C SER A 59 3.87 -36.61 2.30
N ILE A 60 4.18 -37.47 3.29
CA ILE A 60 3.43 -37.53 4.56
C ILE A 60 3.47 -36.18 5.28
N LEU A 61 4.60 -35.45 5.18
CA LEU A 61 4.74 -34.10 5.76
C LEU A 61 3.70 -33.13 5.19
N GLN A 62 3.48 -33.12 3.87
CA GLN A 62 2.48 -32.27 3.25
C GLN A 62 1.06 -32.58 3.77
N LEU A 63 0.75 -33.86 3.96
CA LEU A 63 -0.54 -34.29 4.52
C LEU A 63 -0.68 -33.82 5.98
N VAL A 64 0.34 -34.02 6.82
CA VAL A 64 0.35 -33.54 8.22
C VAL A 64 0.19 -32.02 8.30
N CYS A 65 0.93 -31.27 7.47
CA CYS A 65 0.80 -29.81 7.39
C CYS A 65 -0.60 -29.36 6.96
N THR A 66 -1.24 -30.10 6.03
CA THR A 66 -2.60 -29.79 5.57
C THR A 66 -3.63 -30.01 6.69
N ILE A 67 -3.52 -31.13 7.42
CA ILE A 67 -4.41 -31.41 8.56
C ILE A 67 -4.25 -30.34 9.64
N LEU A 68 -3.01 -30.00 9.98
CA LEU A 68 -2.69 -28.98 10.96
C LEU A 68 -3.19 -27.59 10.52
N TYR A 69 -3.07 -27.26 9.23
CA TYR A 69 -3.63 -26.03 8.67
C TYR A 69 -5.16 -25.97 8.83
N ILE A 70 -5.89 -27.04 8.47
CA ILE A 70 -7.35 -27.12 8.64
C ILE A 70 -7.74 -26.95 10.12
N PHE A 71 -6.99 -27.58 11.03
CA PHE A 71 -7.21 -27.44 12.47
C PHE A 71 -7.08 -25.98 12.92
N PHE A 72 -6.03 -25.26 12.49
CA PHE A 72 -5.87 -23.84 12.82
C PHE A 72 -6.99 -22.96 12.26
N ILE A 73 -7.47 -23.23 11.04
CA ILE A 73 -8.59 -22.49 10.45
C ILE A 73 -9.86 -22.68 11.29
N ILE A 74 -10.18 -23.91 11.70
CA ILE A 74 -11.34 -24.19 12.56
C ILE A 74 -11.21 -23.48 13.91
N TYR A 75 -10.02 -23.55 14.53
CA TYR A 75 -9.74 -22.86 15.79
C TYR A 75 -9.96 -21.34 15.67
N PHE A 76 -9.39 -20.69 14.65
CA PHE A 76 -9.57 -19.26 14.41
C PHE A 76 -11.01 -18.90 14.07
N MET A 77 -11.73 -19.76 13.35
CA MET A 77 -13.14 -19.56 13.04
C MET A 77 -14.00 -19.52 14.31
N ILE A 78 -13.77 -20.43 15.27
CA ILE A 78 -14.52 -20.45 16.54
C ILE A 78 -14.28 -19.16 17.33
N ILE A 79 -13.04 -18.68 17.38
CA ILE A 79 -12.71 -17.41 18.06
C ILE A 79 -13.43 -16.23 17.39
N GLU A 80 -13.35 -16.14 16.07
CA GLU A 80 -13.96 -15.01 15.34
C GLU A 80 -15.48 -15.03 15.41
N ILE A 81 -16.11 -16.21 15.39
CA ILE A 81 -17.56 -16.33 15.58
C ILE A 81 -17.97 -15.82 16.96
N ARG A 82 -17.24 -16.19 18.02
CA ARG A 82 -17.50 -15.69 19.38
C ARG A 82 -17.35 -14.17 19.44
N LEU A 83 -16.28 -13.65 18.85
CA LEU A 83 -16.00 -12.22 18.79
C LEU A 83 -17.09 -11.45 18.02
N LEU A 84 -17.60 -12.03 16.94
CA LEU A 84 -18.70 -11.48 16.15
C LEU A 84 -20.01 -11.43 16.94
N PHE A 85 -20.31 -12.46 17.75
CA PHE A 85 -21.49 -12.45 18.62
C PHE A 85 -21.40 -11.40 19.74
N GLU A 86 -20.22 -11.15 20.29
CA GLU A 86 -20.03 -10.14 21.34
C GLU A 86 -20.10 -8.69 20.80
N LEU A 87 -19.49 -8.43 19.63
CA LEU A 87 -19.37 -7.08 19.07
C LEU A 87 -20.48 -6.71 18.07
N GLY A 88 -21.18 -7.70 17.51
CA GLY A 88 -22.24 -7.51 16.51
C GLY A 88 -21.76 -6.68 15.31
N LEU A 89 -22.48 -5.61 14.98
CA LEU A 89 -22.16 -4.73 13.85
C LEU A 89 -20.86 -3.91 14.02
N LYS A 90 -20.41 -3.68 15.26
CA LYS A 90 -19.15 -2.96 15.51
C LYS A 90 -17.94 -3.74 15.02
N TYR A 91 -18.07 -5.05 14.89
CA TYR A 91 -17.04 -5.94 14.36
C TYR A 91 -16.58 -5.51 12.96
N PHE A 92 -17.52 -5.17 12.06
CA PHE A 92 -17.21 -4.76 10.69
C PHE A 92 -16.57 -3.39 10.57
N HIS A 93 -16.58 -2.58 11.63
CA HIS A 93 -15.90 -1.29 11.63
C HIS A 93 -14.41 -1.40 12.01
N GLN A 94 -14.02 -2.51 12.66
CA GLN A 94 -12.65 -2.73 13.09
C GLN A 94 -11.80 -3.33 11.95
N PHE A 95 -10.83 -2.56 11.46
CA PHE A 95 -9.94 -2.94 10.36
C PHE A 95 -9.29 -4.33 10.55
N TRP A 96 -8.81 -4.65 11.76
CA TRP A 96 -8.15 -5.92 12.06
C TRP A 96 -9.10 -7.13 11.98
N SER A 97 -10.37 -6.92 12.33
CA SER A 97 -11.40 -7.95 12.24
C SER A 97 -11.73 -8.26 10.78
N ILE A 98 -11.77 -7.25 9.91
CA ILE A 98 -11.96 -7.43 8.46
C ILE A 98 -10.83 -8.27 7.85
N ILE A 99 -9.56 -8.00 8.23
CA ILE A 99 -8.42 -8.78 7.75
C ILE A 99 -8.57 -10.25 8.16
N GLN A 100 -8.96 -10.51 9.41
CA GLN A 100 -9.11 -11.85 9.92
C GLN A 100 -10.26 -12.60 9.23
N LEU A 101 -11.38 -11.94 8.97
CA LEU A 101 -12.46 -12.46 8.13
C LEU A 101 -11.97 -12.76 6.70
N GLY A 102 -11.12 -11.91 6.15
CA GLY A 102 -10.43 -12.14 4.86
C GLY A 102 -9.62 -13.43 4.84
N ILE A 103 -8.84 -13.71 5.89
CA ILE A 103 -8.06 -14.96 6.02
C ILE A 103 -9.00 -16.17 6.07
N ILE A 104 -10.04 -16.12 6.91
CA ILE A 104 -10.98 -17.25 7.07
C ILE A 104 -11.73 -17.50 5.77
N SER A 105 -12.28 -16.46 5.13
CA SER A 105 -13.01 -16.59 3.86
C SER A 105 -12.14 -17.15 2.74
N CYS A 106 -10.91 -16.64 2.56
CA CYS A 106 -9.97 -17.16 1.56
C CYS A 106 -9.59 -18.62 1.86
N SER A 107 -9.39 -18.96 3.14
CA SER A 107 -9.03 -20.32 3.55
C SER A 107 -10.16 -21.34 3.31
N LEU A 108 -11.41 -20.98 3.62
CA LEU A 108 -12.58 -21.82 3.34
C LEU A 108 -12.82 -21.97 1.84
N GLY A 109 -12.70 -20.87 1.09
CA GLY A 109 -12.73 -20.90 -0.37
C GLY A 109 -11.66 -21.82 -0.93
N SER A 110 -10.43 -21.76 -0.41
CA SER A 110 -9.33 -22.62 -0.83
C SER A 110 -9.64 -24.11 -0.59
N ILE A 111 -10.24 -24.45 0.56
CA ILE A 111 -10.66 -25.84 0.86
C ILE A 111 -11.73 -26.31 -0.13
N GLY A 112 -12.72 -25.47 -0.43
CA GLY A 112 -13.77 -25.78 -1.41
C GLY A 112 -13.22 -26.02 -2.82
N VAL A 113 -12.33 -25.13 -3.28
CA VAL A 113 -11.66 -25.26 -4.59
C VAL A 113 -10.72 -26.46 -4.61
N TYR A 114 -10.06 -26.77 -3.49
CA TYR A 114 -9.23 -27.97 -3.39
C TYR A 114 -10.04 -29.26 -3.56
N PHE A 115 -11.24 -29.32 -2.96
CA PHE A 115 -12.15 -30.45 -3.16
C PHE A 115 -12.60 -30.55 -4.63
N TRP A 116 -12.90 -29.42 -5.27
CA TRP A 116 -13.22 -29.40 -6.69
C TRP A 116 -12.05 -29.89 -7.56
N ARG A 117 -10.82 -29.42 -7.28
CA ARG A 117 -9.59 -29.91 -7.94
C ARG A 117 -9.41 -31.42 -7.80
N PHE A 118 -9.70 -31.97 -6.62
CA PHE A 118 -9.63 -33.40 -6.37
C PHE A 118 -10.64 -34.19 -7.23
N GLN A 119 -11.88 -33.71 -7.32
CA GLN A 119 -12.89 -34.32 -8.19
C GLN A 119 -12.47 -34.29 -9.67
N GLU A 120 -11.96 -33.14 -10.13
CA GLU A 120 -11.53 -32.97 -11.52
C GLU A 120 -10.31 -33.85 -11.86
N THR A 121 -9.38 -33.98 -10.92
CA THR A 121 -8.24 -34.90 -11.03
C THR A 121 -8.70 -36.35 -11.19
N ASN A 122 -9.66 -36.79 -10.38
CA ASN A 122 -10.20 -38.15 -10.48
C ASN A 122 -10.90 -38.40 -11.82
N ARG A 123 -11.65 -37.41 -12.31
CA ARG A 123 -12.30 -37.46 -13.63
C ARG A 123 -11.28 -37.62 -14.75
N ILE A 124 -10.21 -36.82 -14.72
CA ILE A 124 -9.14 -36.85 -15.73
C ILE A 124 -8.39 -38.18 -15.69
N SER A 125 -8.06 -38.69 -14.50
CA SER A 125 -7.40 -40.00 -14.34
C SER A 125 -8.24 -41.14 -14.91
N GLN A 126 -9.54 -41.17 -14.65
CA GLN A 126 -10.46 -42.18 -15.20
C GLN A 126 -10.55 -42.10 -16.73
N LEU A 127 -10.61 -40.89 -17.30
CA LEU A 127 -10.61 -40.69 -18.75
C LEU A 127 -9.30 -41.16 -19.38
N PHE A 128 -8.18 -40.92 -18.71
CA PHE A 128 -6.87 -41.36 -19.17
C PHE A 128 -6.77 -42.90 -19.21
N GLU A 129 -7.26 -43.57 -18.17
CA GLU A 129 -7.33 -45.04 -18.09
C GLU A 129 -8.23 -45.65 -19.18
N GLN A 130 -9.42 -45.08 -19.40
CA GLN A 130 -10.36 -45.58 -20.42
C GLN A 130 -9.84 -45.44 -21.85
N THR A 131 -9.01 -44.42 -22.08
CA THR A 131 -8.59 -44.02 -23.42
C THR A 131 -7.16 -44.48 -23.78
N ASN A 132 -6.46 -45.11 -22.82
CA ASN A 132 -5.05 -45.50 -22.93
C ASN A 132 -4.13 -44.35 -23.43
N GLY A 133 -4.52 -43.10 -23.16
CA GLY A 133 -3.76 -41.91 -23.56
C GLY A 133 -3.75 -41.55 -25.05
N TYR A 134 -4.58 -42.18 -25.91
CA TYR A 134 -4.58 -41.90 -27.35
C TYR A 134 -5.41 -40.69 -27.79
N ILE A 135 -6.25 -40.14 -26.91
CA ILE A 135 -7.09 -38.96 -27.19
C ILE A 135 -6.60 -37.79 -26.36
N TYR A 136 -6.62 -36.60 -26.98
CA TYR A 136 -6.37 -35.35 -26.30
C TYR A 136 -7.38 -35.09 -25.18
N ILE A 137 -6.88 -34.88 -23.96
CA ILE A 137 -7.70 -34.51 -22.80
C ILE A 137 -7.59 -32.99 -22.62
N ASN A 138 -8.73 -32.32 -22.61
CA ASN A 138 -8.79 -30.89 -22.33
C ASN A 138 -8.53 -30.64 -20.83
N LEU A 139 -7.44 -29.94 -20.54
CA LEU A 139 -6.99 -29.60 -19.19
C LEU A 139 -7.26 -28.16 -18.79
N GLN A 140 -7.88 -27.38 -19.65
CA GLN A 140 -8.11 -25.95 -19.41
C GLN A 140 -8.93 -25.72 -18.13
N LEU A 141 -9.91 -26.59 -17.84
CA LEU A 141 -10.67 -26.51 -16.60
C LEU A 141 -9.79 -26.78 -15.38
N ALA A 142 -8.90 -27.76 -15.44
CA ALA A 142 -7.97 -28.08 -14.36
C ALA A 142 -6.98 -26.94 -14.10
N VAL A 143 -6.51 -26.27 -15.17
CA VAL A 143 -5.74 -25.01 -15.07
C VAL A 143 -6.53 -23.97 -14.30
N TYR A 144 -7.75 -23.64 -14.75
CA TYR A 144 -8.54 -22.57 -14.12
C TYR A 144 -8.78 -22.82 -12.63
N VAL A 145 -9.07 -24.07 -12.25
CA VAL A 145 -9.23 -24.46 -10.84
C VAL A 145 -7.92 -24.27 -10.07
N ASN A 146 -6.77 -24.61 -10.67
CA ASN A 146 -5.45 -24.39 -10.06
C ASN A 146 -5.11 -22.90 -9.91
N ASP A 147 -5.44 -22.07 -10.89
CA ASP A 147 -5.21 -20.63 -10.83
C ASP A 147 -6.07 -19.99 -9.74
N ILE A 148 -7.35 -20.33 -9.66
CA ILE A 148 -8.24 -19.87 -8.59
C ILE A 148 -7.69 -20.26 -7.22
N LEU A 149 -7.23 -21.51 -7.06
CA LEU A 149 -6.60 -21.96 -5.82
C LEU A 149 -5.34 -21.14 -5.50
N THR A 150 -4.49 -20.89 -6.49
CA THR A 150 -3.26 -20.10 -6.33
C THR A 150 -3.56 -18.66 -5.94
N PHE A 151 -4.57 -18.04 -6.56
CA PHE A 151 -5.03 -16.70 -6.19
C PHE A 151 -5.58 -16.65 -4.77
N LEU A 152 -6.43 -17.61 -4.37
CA LEU A 152 -6.98 -17.67 -3.01
C LEU A 152 -5.89 -17.87 -1.95
N LEU A 153 -4.91 -18.73 -2.21
CA LEU A 153 -3.75 -18.91 -1.34
C LEU A 153 -2.88 -17.63 -1.30
N GLY A 154 -2.69 -16.97 -2.44
CA GLY A 154 -1.99 -15.69 -2.53
C GLY A 154 -2.65 -14.59 -1.69
N TYR A 155 -3.97 -14.45 -1.78
CA TYR A 155 -4.74 -13.52 -0.93
C TYR A 155 -4.66 -13.92 0.55
N CYS A 156 -4.71 -15.21 0.88
CA CYS A 156 -4.52 -15.69 2.24
C CYS A 156 -3.14 -15.30 2.80
N CYS A 157 -2.08 -15.51 2.03
CA CYS A 157 -0.72 -15.08 2.39
C CYS A 157 -0.61 -13.56 2.53
N PHE A 158 -1.26 -12.80 1.64
CA PHE A 158 -1.28 -11.34 1.70
C PHE A 158 -1.92 -10.84 3.01
N PHE A 159 -3.14 -11.30 3.34
CA PHE A 159 -3.80 -10.93 4.59
C PHE A 159 -3.03 -11.41 5.83
N SER A 160 -2.45 -12.61 5.77
CA SER A 160 -1.60 -13.14 6.84
C SER A 160 -0.35 -12.26 7.06
N THR A 161 0.23 -11.73 5.98
CA THR A 161 1.38 -10.81 6.05
C THR A 161 0.96 -9.48 6.70
N ILE A 162 -0.21 -8.94 6.36
CA ILE A 162 -0.74 -7.73 7.03
C ILE A 162 -0.97 -8.01 8.52
N LYS A 163 -1.53 -9.17 8.88
CA LYS A 163 -1.70 -9.56 10.27
C LYS A 163 -0.36 -9.73 10.99
N PHE A 164 0.66 -10.25 10.31
CA PHE A 164 2.02 -10.33 10.84
C PHE A 164 2.61 -8.95 11.14
N ILE A 165 2.32 -7.93 10.32
CA ILE A 165 2.70 -6.53 10.59
C ILE A 165 2.12 -6.01 11.90
N GLN A 166 0.92 -6.46 12.31
CA GLN A 166 0.33 -6.11 13.60
C GLN A 166 1.21 -6.52 14.78
N LEU A 167 1.85 -7.70 14.70
CA LEU A 167 2.74 -8.21 15.74
C LEU A 167 3.99 -7.33 15.88
N PHE A 168 4.43 -6.65 14.83
CA PHE A 168 5.56 -5.72 14.92
C PHE A 168 5.25 -4.41 15.67
N ARG A 169 3.99 -4.13 16.00
CA ARG A 169 3.62 -2.93 16.78
C ARG A 169 4.21 -2.92 18.19
N PHE A 170 4.68 -4.07 18.70
CA PHE A 170 5.43 -4.12 19.97
C PHE A 170 6.78 -3.39 19.90
N ASN A 171 7.34 -3.17 18.69
CA ASN A 171 8.54 -2.36 18.55
C ASN A 171 8.16 -0.87 18.57
N GLN A 172 8.73 -0.14 19.53
CA GLN A 172 8.50 1.29 19.73
C GLN A 172 8.72 2.13 18.46
N ARG A 173 9.73 1.77 17.63
CA ARG A 173 10.02 2.48 16.38
C ARG A 173 8.93 2.30 15.33
N ILE A 174 8.34 1.11 15.27
CA ILE A 174 7.28 0.78 14.30
C ILE A 174 5.94 1.35 14.77
N SER A 175 5.68 1.35 16.09
CA SER A 175 4.50 2.01 16.66
C SER A 175 4.51 3.51 16.37
N LEU A 176 5.66 4.18 16.52
CA LEU A 176 5.82 5.59 16.17
C LEU A 176 5.45 5.82 14.70
N PHE A 177 5.98 5.02 13.77
CA PHE A 177 5.63 5.13 12.35
C PHE A 177 4.12 4.95 12.10
N ALA A 178 3.47 3.98 12.74
CA ALA A 178 2.03 3.78 12.61
C ALA A 178 1.22 4.98 13.15
N GLU A 179 1.65 5.59 14.25
CA GLU A 179 1.04 6.81 14.81
C GLU A 179 1.21 8.02 13.89
N THR A 180 2.39 8.19 13.29
CA THR A 180 2.63 9.26 12.31
C THR A 180 1.71 9.17 11.11
N LEU A 181 1.57 7.96 10.55
CA LEU A 181 0.65 7.70 9.44
C LEU A 181 -0.80 7.92 9.85
N LYS A 182 -1.20 7.49 11.05
CA LYS A 182 -2.56 7.67 11.55
C LYS A 182 -2.89 9.15 11.73
N TYR A 183 -1.96 9.94 12.24
CA TYR A 183 -2.13 11.38 12.43
C TYR A 183 -2.28 12.11 11.08
N CYS A 184 -1.37 11.87 10.15
CA CYS A 184 -1.40 12.50 8.83
C CYS A 184 -2.38 11.86 7.84
N ALA A 185 -3.08 10.78 8.20
CA ALA A 185 -3.95 10.04 7.27
C ALA A 185 -4.98 10.95 6.58
N LYS A 186 -5.60 11.87 7.32
CA LYS A 186 -6.60 12.80 6.77
C LYS A 186 -6.00 13.76 5.72
N GLU A 187 -4.82 14.30 6.02
CA GLU A 187 -4.09 15.18 5.10
C GLU A 187 -3.59 14.41 3.87
N LEU A 188 -3.06 13.20 4.07
CA LEU A 188 -2.61 12.31 3.00
C LEU A 188 -3.75 11.89 2.07
N ILE A 189 -4.93 11.57 2.60
CA ILE A 189 -6.11 11.23 1.78
C ILE A 189 -6.53 12.44 0.93
N SER A 190 -6.58 13.63 1.53
CA SER A 190 -6.96 14.86 0.83
C SER A 190 -5.94 15.21 -0.27
N PHE A 191 -4.64 15.09 0.03
CA PHE A 191 -3.56 15.28 -0.92
C PHE A 191 -3.58 14.22 -2.04
N SER A 192 -3.85 12.95 -1.71
CA SER A 192 -3.95 11.85 -2.67
C SER A 192 -5.06 12.09 -3.69
N LEU A 193 -6.20 12.65 -3.27
CA LEU A 193 -7.28 13.03 -4.18
C LEU A 193 -6.82 14.12 -5.16
N MET A 194 -6.14 15.16 -4.67
CA MET A 194 -5.57 16.21 -5.54
C MET A 194 -4.52 15.64 -6.50
N PHE A 195 -3.62 14.79 -6.01
CA PHE A 195 -2.63 14.09 -6.82
C PHE A 195 -3.29 13.25 -7.90
N ALA A 196 -4.35 12.50 -7.58
CA ALA A 196 -5.07 11.67 -8.54
C ALA A 196 -5.66 12.49 -9.69
N ILE A 197 -6.21 13.68 -9.41
CA ILE A 197 -6.75 14.57 -10.46
C ILE A 197 -5.62 15.03 -11.41
N VAL A 198 -4.49 15.47 -10.86
CA VAL A 198 -3.33 15.89 -11.66
C VAL A 198 -2.78 14.72 -12.46
N PHE A 199 -2.65 13.55 -11.82
CA PHE A 199 -2.13 12.33 -12.44
C PHE A 199 -3.04 11.85 -13.59
N ILE A 200 -4.36 11.86 -13.42
CA ILE A 200 -5.32 11.49 -14.47
C ILE A 200 -5.29 12.51 -15.62
N SER A 201 -5.08 13.79 -15.31
CA SER A 201 -4.93 14.83 -16.34
C SER A 201 -3.70 14.59 -17.20
N PHE A 202 -2.56 14.25 -16.60
CA PHE A 202 -1.37 13.84 -17.35
C PHE A 202 -1.54 12.49 -18.05
N LEU A 203 -2.23 11.54 -17.43
CA LEU A 203 -2.54 10.25 -18.05
C LEU A 203 -3.33 10.41 -19.35
N SER A 204 -4.38 11.23 -19.32
CA SER A 204 -5.18 11.53 -20.52
C SER A 204 -4.37 12.29 -21.57
N LEU A 205 -3.56 13.28 -21.16
CA LEU A 205 -2.69 14.02 -22.06
C LEU A 205 -1.67 13.12 -22.77
N PHE A 206 -0.94 12.29 -22.02
CA PHE A 206 0.07 11.39 -22.59
C PHE A 206 -0.56 10.33 -23.49
N TYR A 207 -1.71 9.79 -23.09
CA TYR A 207 -2.46 8.84 -23.91
C TYR A 207 -2.86 9.48 -25.24
N LEU A 208 -3.50 10.65 -25.22
CA LEU A 208 -3.97 11.29 -26.44
C LEU A 208 -2.84 11.74 -27.38
N LEU A 209 -1.71 12.20 -26.83
CA LEU A 209 -0.57 12.64 -27.65
C LEU A 209 0.25 11.50 -28.23
N PHE A 210 0.41 10.39 -27.50
CA PHE A 210 1.39 9.36 -27.84
C PHE A 210 0.81 7.97 -28.13
N VAL A 211 -0.51 7.76 -28.09
CA VAL A 211 -1.15 6.46 -28.36
C VAL A 211 -0.74 5.84 -29.70
N SER A 212 -0.57 6.66 -30.75
CA SER A 212 -0.19 6.20 -32.09
C SER A 212 1.32 6.08 -32.29
N LYS A 213 2.14 6.60 -31.37
CA LYS A 213 3.59 6.73 -31.53
C LYS A 213 4.39 5.83 -30.60
N LEU A 214 3.85 5.54 -29.40
CA LEU A 214 4.53 4.76 -28.37
C LEU A 214 3.70 3.53 -27.99
N SER A 215 4.32 2.36 -28.00
CA SER A 215 3.69 1.12 -27.52
C SER A 215 3.28 1.22 -26.05
N SER A 216 4.09 1.91 -25.23
CA SER A 216 3.80 2.16 -23.82
C SER A 216 2.55 3.01 -23.59
N CYS A 217 2.08 3.72 -24.62
CA CYS A 217 0.85 4.52 -24.58
C CYS A 217 -0.33 3.84 -25.30
N SER A 218 -0.21 2.56 -25.68
CA SER A 218 -1.25 1.89 -26.48
C SER A 218 -2.57 1.70 -25.74
N SER A 219 -2.51 1.55 -24.41
CA SER A 219 -3.67 1.48 -23.53
C SER A 219 -3.53 2.44 -22.35
N LEU A 220 -4.64 2.84 -21.76
CA LEU A 220 -4.65 3.72 -20.59
C LEU A 220 -3.91 3.08 -19.40
N LEU A 221 -4.02 1.76 -19.22
CA LEU A 221 -3.29 1.04 -18.17
C LEU A 221 -1.77 1.05 -18.41
N GLN A 222 -1.32 0.76 -19.63
CA GLN A 222 0.11 0.82 -19.97
C GLN A 222 0.65 2.26 -19.88
N THR A 223 -0.16 3.25 -20.26
CA THR A 223 0.22 4.67 -20.10
C THR A 223 0.37 5.02 -18.62
N ALA A 224 -0.52 4.52 -17.76
CA ALA A 224 -0.40 4.72 -16.31
C ALA A 224 0.86 4.04 -15.76
N GLN A 225 1.17 2.82 -16.20
CA GLN A 225 2.42 2.14 -15.86
C GLN A 225 3.65 2.96 -16.27
N MET A 226 3.67 3.47 -17.50
CA MET A 226 4.72 4.34 -18.01
C MET A 226 4.88 5.61 -17.17
N LEU A 227 3.78 6.25 -16.76
CA LEU A 227 3.83 7.44 -15.89
C LEU A 227 4.34 7.09 -14.49
N PHE A 228 3.96 5.95 -13.91
CA PHE A 228 4.54 5.48 -12.65
C PHE A 228 6.05 5.19 -12.78
N GLU A 229 6.47 4.55 -13.87
CA GLU A 229 7.89 4.35 -14.19
C GLU A 229 8.64 5.68 -14.30
N MET A 230 8.03 6.70 -14.93
CA MET A 230 8.55 8.06 -14.96
C MET A 230 8.66 8.68 -13.56
N THR A 231 7.67 8.50 -12.68
CA THR A 231 7.77 8.99 -11.28
C THR A 231 8.87 8.33 -10.48
N LEU A 232 9.19 7.06 -10.78
CA LEU A 232 10.29 6.31 -10.19
C LEU A 232 11.65 6.64 -10.84
N MET A 233 11.68 7.58 -11.80
CA MET A 233 12.84 7.93 -12.62
C MET A 233 13.43 6.74 -13.40
N LYS A 234 12.62 5.71 -13.67
CA LYS A 234 13.01 4.51 -14.43
C LYS A 234 12.36 4.54 -15.80
N PHE A 235 12.83 5.39 -16.71
CA PHE A 235 12.26 5.45 -18.06
C PHE A 235 13.31 5.86 -19.11
N ASN A 236 13.07 5.49 -20.37
CA ASN A 236 13.92 5.85 -21.49
C ASN A 236 13.46 7.18 -22.11
N ALA A 237 14.09 8.29 -21.71
CA ALA A 237 13.78 9.63 -22.23
C ALA A 237 13.92 9.75 -23.76
N SER A 238 14.76 8.92 -24.38
CA SER A 238 14.97 8.87 -25.83
C SER A 238 13.69 8.50 -26.60
N GLN A 239 12.82 7.66 -26.03
CA GLN A 239 11.59 7.23 -26.71
C GLN A 239 10.57 8.37 -26.80
N ILE A 240 10.44 9.17 -25.73
CA ILE A 240 9.52 10.33 -25.70
C ILE A 240 10.03 11.44 -26.61
N SER A 241 11.34 11.73 -26.58
CA SER A 241 11.94 12.73 -27.47
C SER A 241 11.90 12.32 -28.94
N GLY A 242 11.90 11.02 -29.24
CA GLY A 242 11.76 10.49 -30.60
C GLY A 242 10.34 10.55 -31.16
N ALA A 243 9.32 10.57 -30.30
CA ALA A 243 7.92 10.64 -30.72
C ALA A 243 7.53 12.04 -31.23
N ASP A 244 7.98 13.10 -30.54
CA ASP A 244 7.89 14.49 -30.98
C ASP A 244 9.05 15.30 -30.41
N ALA A 245 9.76 16.01 -31.28
CA ALA A 245 10.94 16.78 -30.91
C ALA A 245 10.65 17.93 -29.92
N PHE A 246 9.43 18.49 -29.94
CA PHE A 246 9.04 19.60 -29.08
C PHE A 246 8.06 19.18 -27.98
N LEU A 247 6.94 18.58 -28.35
CA LEU A 247 5.84 18.29 -27.43
C LEU A 247 6.21 17.20 -26.42
N GLY A 248 7.00 16.20 -26.83
CA GLY A 248 7.51 15.13 -25.96
C GLY A 248 8.32 15.67 -24.79
N PRO A 249 9.47 16.34 -25.03
CA PRO A 249 10.28 16.92 -23.97
C PRO A 249 9.53 17.94 -23.12
N PHE A 250 8.63 18.75 -23.72
CA PHE A 250 7.83 19.72 -23.00
C PHE A 250 6.88 19.06 -21.98
N CYS A 251 6.04 18.12 -22.44
CA CYS A 251 5.10 17.41 -21.56
C CYS A 251 5.83 16.59 -20.50
N PHE A 252 6.95 15.97 -20.86
CA PHE A 252 7.82 15.25 -19.94
C PHE A 252 8.38 16.17 -18.84
N THR A 253 8.95 17.31 -19.22
CA THR A 253 9.53 18.26 -18.25
C THR A 253 8.46 18.81 -17.33
N LEU A 254 7.28 19.14 -17.87
CA LEU A 254 6.14 19.60 -17.09
C LEU A 254 5.66 18.54 -16.08
N PHE A 255 5.58 17.28 -16.50
CA PHE A 255 5.22 16.16 -15.64
C PHE A 255 6.24 15.97 -14.52
N MET A 256 7.54 15.98 -14.82
CA MET A 256 8.59 15.86 -13.81
C MET A 256 8.54 17.02 -12.81
N LEU A 257 8.34 18.25 -13.28
CA LEU A 257 8.24 19.42 -12.41
C LEU A 257 7.03 19.30 -11.46
N LEU A 258 5.85 19.04 -11.99
CA LEU A 258 4.63 19.04 -11.17
C LEU A 258 4.50 17.79 -10.31
N VAL A 259 4.67 16.60 -10.89
CA VAL A 259 4.40 15.33 -10.20
C VAL A 259 5.58 14.89 -9.37
N VAL A 260 6.80 14.96 -9.90
CA VAL A 260 7.98 14.50 -9.15
C VAL A 260 8.44 15.57 -8.18
N PHE A 261 8.72 16.80 -8.62
CA PHE A 261 9.24 17.82 -7.71
C PHE A 261 8.17 18.38 -6.77
N VAL A 262 7.03 18.86 -7.28
CA VAL A 262 6.02 19.50 -6.42
C VAL A 262 5.24 18.47 -5.59
N CYS A 263 4.63 17.47 -6.23
CA CYS A 263 3.79 16.51 -5.49
C CYS A 263 4.60 15.63 -4.52
N LEU A 264 5.77 15.08 -4.88
CA LEU A 264 6.55 14.29 -3.92
C LEU A 264 7.08 15.16 -2.76
N SER A 265 7.47 16.41 -3.01
CA SER A 265 7.91 17.30 -1.93
C SER A 265 6.77 17.60 -0.95
N MET A 266 5.55 17.83 -1.45
CA MET A 266 4.36 18.00 -0.61
C MET A 266 4.06 16.73 0.19
N PHE A 267 4.11 15.56 -0.44
CA PHE A 267 3.92 14.27 0.23
C PHE A 267 4.93 14.07 1.36
N LEU A 268 6.21 14.33 1.10
CA LEU A 268 7.28 14.27 2.10
C LEU A 268 7.08 15.29 3.22
N SER A 269 6.63 16.51 2.90
CA SER A 269 6.37 17.55 3.89
C SER A 269 5.26 17.14 4.85
N ILE A 270 4.16 16.58 4.36
CA ILE A 270 3.05 16.09 5.19
C ILE A 270 3.56 15.00 6.14
N ILE A 271 4.29 14.02 5.62
CA ILE A 271 4.85 12.93 6.44
C ILE A 271 5.85 13.46 7.47
N SER A 272 6.72 14.40 7.09
CA SER A 272 7.70 15.01 7.99
C SER A 272 7.00 15.72 9.14
N ASN A 273 5.98 16.51 8.84
CA ASN A 273 5.18 17.20 9.87
C ASN A 273 4.53 16.20 10.83
N GLY A 274 3.91 15.13 10.31
CA GLY A 274 3.36 14.06 11.12
C GLY A 274 4.38 13.33 11.97
N PHE A 275 5.58 13.12 11.42
CA PHE A 275 6.70 12.52 12.13
C PHE A 275 7.15 13.35 13.32
N HIS A 276 7.29 14.66 13.13
CA HIS A 276 7.61 15.58 14.23
C HIS A 276 6.54 15.55 15.32
N HIS A 277 5.26 15.64 14.95
CA HIS A 277 4.16 15.61 15.91
C HIS A 277 4.08 14.31 16.71
N ALA A 278 4.15 13.14 16.07
CA ALA A 278 4.10 11.88 16.82
C ALA A 278 5.33 11.67 17.70
N LYS A 279 6.50 12.17 17.30
CA LYS A 279 7.72 12.10 18.09
C LYS A 279 7.63 12.97 19.35
N GLU A 280 6.95 14.11 19.28
CA GLU A 280 6.68 14.96 20.45
C GLU A 280 5.73 14.27 21.41
N ASN A 281 4.60 13.75 20.93
CA ASN A 281 3.65 13.00 21.74
C ASN A 281 4.28 11.78 22.44
N GLN A 282 5.11 11.02 21.72
CA GLN A 282 5.77 9.85 22.31
C GLN A 282 6.77 10.24 23.40
N LYS A 283 7.46 11.38 23.28
CA LYS A 283 8.31 11.89 24.35
C LYS A 283 7.49 12.29 25.56
N GLU A 284 6.36 12.96 25.36
CA GLU A 284 5.44 13.33 26.46
C GLU A 284 4.90 12.10 27.19
N ASP A 285 4.49 11.05 26.47
CA ASP A 285 4.03 9.79 27.05
C ASP A 285 5.13 9.08 27.85
N GLN A 286 6.37 9.03 27.34
CA GLN A 286 7.52 8.48 28.07
C GLN A 286 7.84 9.28 29.34
N ILE A 287 7.78 10.60 29.24
CA ILE A 287 8.00 11.51 30.36
C ILE A 287 6.90 11.28 31.41
N MET A 288 5.63 11.24 31.02
CA MET A 288 4.49 11.00 31.89
C MET A 288 4.54 9.63 32.57
N LEU A 289 4.89 8.56 31.83
CA LEU A 289 5.10 7.23 32.40
C LEU A 289 6.25 7.21 33.41
N SER A 290 7.36 7.90 33.12
CA SER A 290 8.48 8.01 34.06
C SER A 290 8.10 8.78 35.33
N PHE A 291 7.24 9.80 35.22
CA PHE A 291 6.70 10.54 36.35
C PHE A 291 5.71 9.71 37.17
N MET A 292 4.80 8.97 36.52
CA MET A 292 3.86 8.06 37.18
C MET A 292 4.59 6.92 37.90
N LEU A 293 5.60 6.32 37.27
CA LEU A 293 6.47 5.32 37.89
C LEU A 293 7.24 5.93 39.06
N LYS A 294 7.85 7.11 38.92
CA LYS A 294 8.53 7.80 40.04
C LYS A 294 7.56 8.06 41.21
N LYS A 295 6.32 8.47 40.93
CA LYS A 295 5.29 8.70 41.96
C LYS A 295 4.82 7.40 42.61
N PHE A 296 4.67 6.33 41.83
CA PHE A 296 4.33 5.00 42.33
C PHE A 296 5.45 4.40 43.19
N LEU A 297 6.71 4.47 42.74
CA LEU A 297 7.89 4.04 43.52
C LEU A 297 8.05 4.85 44.83
N ARG A 298 7.68 6.14 44.81
CA ARG A 298 7.64 6.98 46.02
C ARG A 298 6.51 6.58 46.97
N TRP A 299 5.37 6.16 46.43
CA TRP A 299 4.23 5.68 47.23
C TRP A 299 4.48 4.29 47.83
N THR A 300 5.15 3.38 47.11
CA THR A 300 5.49 2.05 47.61
C THR A 300 6.72 2.03 48.53
N GLY A 301 7.35 3.18 48.80
CA GLY A 301 8.46 3.32 49.76
C GLY A 301 9.76 2.60 49.37
N LEU A 302 9.87 2.09 48.14
CA LEU A 302 10.94 1.19 47.69
C LEU A 302 12.20 1.89 47.16
N LYS A 303 12.24 3.23 47.10
CA LYS A 303 13.39 3.97 46.57
C LYS A 303 13.89 5.05 47.53
N LYS A 304 15.12 4.87 48.05
CA LYS A 304 15.91 5.92 48.71
C LYS A 304 16.56 6.77 47.61
N LEU A 305 16.26 8.06 47.55
CA LEU A 305 16.74 8.99 46.53
C LEU A 305 18.29 9.05 46.51
N ASN A 306 18.90 8.91 45.32
CA ASN A 306 20.29 9.27 45.12
C ASN A 306 20.40 10.80 45.05
N GLN A 307 21.42 11.38 45.69
CA GLN A 307 21.62 12.83 45.82
C GLN A 307 21.65 13.60 44.48
N THR A 308 21.96 12.93 43.38
CA THR A 308 21.94 13.48 42.02
C THR A 308 20.53 13.80 41.51
N GLU A 309 19.50 13.00 41.84
CA GLU A 309 18.11 13.26 41.39
C GLU A 309 17.49 14.47 42.14
N ILE A 310 17.92 14.73 43.39
CA ILE A 310 17.48 15.91 44.18
C ILE A 310 18.12 17.20 43.64
N GLN A 311 19.34 17.11 43.12
CA GLN A 311 20.04 18.24 42.53
C GLN A 311 19.38 18.63 41.19
N GLU A 312 19.07 17.65 40.33
CA GLU A 312 18.38 17.87 39.06
C GLU A 312 16.96 18.45 39.24
N GLU A 313 16.20 18.02 40.24
CA GLU A 313 14.89 18.62 40.54
C GLU A 313 14.99 20.06 41.07
N ARG A 314 16.05 20.40 41.83
CA ARG A 314 16.30 21.79 42.23
C ARG A 314 16.74 22.66 41.05
N ASP A 315 17.59 22.13 40.18
CA ASP A 315 18.08 22.85 39.01
C ASP A 315 16.95 23.11 38.00
N CYS A 316 16.05 22.14 37.78
CA CYS A 316 14.85 22.33 36.95
C CYS A 316 13.87 23.36 37.54
N ARG A 317 13.64 23.38 38.86
CA ARG A 317 12.81 24.41 39.51
C ARG A 317 13.45 25.80 39.43
N MET A 318 14.77 25.90 39.63
CA MET A 318 15.50 27.16 39.45
C MET A 318 15.42 27.66 38.01
N ARG A 319 15.50 26.76 37.01
CA ARG A 319 15.38 27.11 35.59
C ARG A 319 13.98 27.61 35.24
N SER A 320 12.91 26.97 35.72
CA SER A 320 11.54 27.44 35.42
C SER A 320 11.27 28.80 36.07
N GLN A 321 11.77 29.02 37.29
CA GLN A 321 11.62 30.29 37.99
C GLN A 321 12.39 31.43 37.30
N TYR A 322 13.52 31.14 36.66
CA TYR A 322 14.23 32.08 35.81
C TYR A 322 13.49 32.39 34.49
N VAL A 323 12.95 31.37 33.81
CA VAL A 323 12.19 31.55 32.57
C VAL A 323 10.93 32.39 32.81
N ASP A 324 10.15 32.10 33.87
CA ASP A 324 8.98 32.90 34.24
C ASP A 324 9.35 34.36 34.52
N SER A 325 10.51 34.63 35.14
CA SER A 325 10.95 36.00 35.39
C SER A 325 11.36 36.76 34.13
N ILE A 326 11.86 36.07 33.09
CA ILE A 326 12.19 36.66 31.79
C ILE A 326 10.90 37.00 31.03
N ASP A 327 9.89 36.14 31.06
CA ASP A 327 8.60 36.40 30.41
C ASP A 327 7.84 37.56 31.09
N ILE A 328 7.94 37.68 32.41
CA ILE A 328 7.42 38.84 33.15
C ILE A 328 8.15 40.13 32.76
N PHE A 329 9.46 40.07 32.54
CA PHE A 329 10.24 41.22 32.11
C PHE A 329 9.91 41.63 30.67
N SER A 330 9.78 40.67 29.74
CA SER A 330 9.38 40.92 28.35
C SER A 330 8.01 41.62 28.29
N ASN A 331 7.01 41.09 29.00
CA ASN A 331 5.68 41.70 29.06
C ASN A 331 5.68 43.14 29.61
N ARG A 332 6.59 43.47 30.54
CA ARG A 332 6.72 44.85 31.05
C ARG A 332 7.39 45.79 30.05
N ILE A 333 8.33 45.29 29.23
CA ILE A 333 8.91 46.06 28.13
C ILE A 333 7.85 46.36 27.07
N ASP A 334 7.03 45.36 26.71
CA ASP A 334 5.97 45.53 25.72
C ASP A 334 4.94 46.57 26.19
N GLN A 335 4.55 46.54 27.48
CA GLN A 335 3.67 47.56 28.07
C GLN A 335 4.28 48.97 28.09
N LEU A 336 5.60 49.09 28.29
CA LEU A 336 6.29 50.37 28.23
C LEU A 336 6.34 50.90 26.80
N LEU A 337 6.65 50.06 25.82
CA LEU A 337 6.66 50.44 24.41
C LEU A 337 5.27 50.90 23.94
N GLU A 338 4.22 50.21 24.36
CA GLU A 338 2.83 50.59 24.04
C GLU A 338 2.44 51.93 24.69
N ALA A 339 2.91 52.20 25.91
CA ALA A 339 2.72 53.50 26.56
C ALA A 339 3.48 54.63 25.86
N PHE A 340 4.70 54.37 25.40
CA PHE A 340 5.49 55.33 24.62
C PHE A 340 4.85 55.65 23.27
N ASP A 341 4.37 54.64 22.54
CA ASP A 341 3.64 54.85 21.29
C ASP A 341 2.38 55.67 21.50
N LYS A 342 1.65 55.42 22.60
CA LYS A 342 0.45 56.18 22.93
C LYS A 342 0.72 57.66 23.21
N ILE A 343 1.82 57.95 23.93
CA ILE A 343 2.27 59.33 24.19
C ILE A 343 2.72 60.00 22.89
N TYR A 344 3.44 59.29 22.03
CA TYR A 344 3.89 59.83 20.75
C TYR A 344 2.70 60.16 19.83
N VAL A 345 1.70 59.27 19.77
CA VAL A 345 0.46 59.48 19.02
C VAL A 345 -0.34 60.64 19.58
N ASP A 346 -0.50 60.76 20.91
CA ASP A 346 -1.21 61.89 21.52
C ASP A 346 -0.48 63.21 21.24
N GLN A 347 0.85 63.24 21.31
CA GLN A 347 1.64 64.43 21.02
C GLN A 347 1.55 64.83 19.54
N GLN A 348 1.49 63.86 18.63
CA GLN A 348 1.30 64.09 17.19
C GLN A 348 -0.12 64.57 16.87
N VAL A 349 -1.14 64.07 17.58
CA VAL A 349 -2.53 64.54 17.48
C VAL A 349 -2.67 65.96 18.05
N GLU A 350 -1.94 66.31 19.11
CA GLU A 350 -1.93 67.66 19.68
C GLU A 350 -1.27 68.67 18.73
N LEU A 351 -0.16 68.29 18.09
CA LEU A 351 0.50 69.10 17.06
C LEU A 351 -0.40 69.32 15.83
N LEU A 352 -1.12 68.29 15.37
CA LEU A 352 -2.09 68.42 14.28
C LEU A 352 -3.32 69.27 14.65
N ARG A 353 -3.71 69.30 15.93
CA ARG A 353 -4.77 70.21 16.42
C ARG A 353 -4.30 71.66 16.47
N LEU A 354 -3.05 71.90 16.84
CA LEU A 354 -2.45 73.24 16.83
C LEU A 354 -2.29 73.79 15.40
N GLU A 355 -1.89 72.94 14.44
CA GLU A 355 -1.77 73.33 13.02
C GLU A 355 -3.15 73.66 12.39
N LYS A 356 -4.23 72.99 12.80
CA LYS A 356 -5.60 73.31 12.38
C LYS A 356 -6.21 74.53 13.08
N ALA A 357 -5.64 74.98 14.20
CA ALA A 357 -6.16 76.11 14.98
C ALA A 357 -5.66 77.48 14.49
N GLY A 358 -4.76 77.53 13.49
CA GLY A 358 -4.38 78.76 12.81
C GLY A 358 -3.61 79.74 13.69
N VAL A 359 -2.44 79.32 14.19
CA VAL A 359 -1.34 80.21 14.61
C VAL A 359 -0.15 79.98 13.69
#